data_AF-A0A2S5CZA0-F1
#
_entry.id   AF-A0A2S5CZA0-F1
#
_cell.length_a   1.000
_cell.length_b   1.000
_cell.length_c   1.000
_cell.angle_alpha   90.00
_cell.angle_beta   90.00
_cell.angle_gamma   90.00
#
_symmetry.space_group_name_H-M   'P 1'
#
loop_
_entity.id
_entity.type
_entity.pdbx_description
1 polymer ?
#
loop_
_entity_poly.entity_id
_entity_poly.type
_entity_poly.pdbx_seq_one_letter_code
_entity_poly.pdbx_strand_id
1 'polypeptide(L)'
;MQIIVVEGVPYHWVKQLQEIHAHVFEGAQLTLEKLESKKDLLCLFAVEKEEIVGFKLGYPHSYGVFYSWLGGVHEKMRGQGIASQLMRQQHEKVLELGFSKVRT
;
A
#
# COMPACT_ATOMS: atom_id res chain seq x y z
N MET A 1 0.19 8.46 -14.70
CA MET A 1 0.22 7.62 -13.48
C MET A 1 0.91 6.28 -13.74
N GLN A 2 1.80 5.85 -12.83
CA GLN A 2 2.49 4.55 -12.84
C GLN A 2 2.25 3.82 -11.51
N ILE A 3 2.26 2.48 -11.50
CA ILE A 3 2.23 1.69 -10.27
C ILE A 3 3.66 1.25 -9.92
N ILE A 4 4.10 1.55 -8.71
CA ILE A 4 5.36 1.08 -8.14
C ILE A 4 5.04 0.02 -7.09
N VAL A 5 5.76 -1.09 -7.12
CA VAL A 5 5.68 -2.17 -6.13
C VAL A 5 7.00 -2.24 -5.37
N VAL A 6 6.93 -2.25 -4.05
CA VAL A 6 8.09 -2.37 -3.16
C VAL A 6 7.83 -3.51 -2.18
N GLU A 7 8.73 -4.49 -2.18
CA GLU A 7 8.81 -5.54 -1.15
C GLU A 7 9.72 -5.03 -0.02
N GLY A 8 9.18 -4.98 1.19
CA GLY A 8 9.82 -4.41 2.37
C GLY A 8 9.42 -2.95 2.66
N VAL A 9 10.14 -2.34 3.60
CA VAL A 9 9.89 -0.96 4.02
C VAL A 9 10.36 0.01 2.92
N PRO A 10 9.51 0.93 2.47
CA PRO A 10 9.78 1.75 1.30
C PRO A 10 10.58 3.01 1.66
N TYR A 11 11.81 2.86 2.19
CA TYR A 11 12.60 3.96 2.79
C TYR A 11 12.65 5.24 1.94
N HIS A 12 12.78 5.12 0.62
CA HIS A 12 12.76 6.27 -0.30
C HIS A 12 11.43 7.04 -0.30
N TRP A 13 10.31 6.34 -0.12
CA TRP A 13 8.94 6.87 -0.17
C TRP A 13 8.30 7.09 1.20
N VAL A 14 8.96 6.73 2.31
CA VAL A 14 8.36 6.76 3.67
C VAL A 14 7.69 8.09 3.97
N LYS A 15 8.38 9.21 3.69
CA LYS A 15 7.83 10.55 3.97
C LYS A 15 6.53 10.81 3.20
N GLN A 16 6.52 10.57 1.89
CA GLN A 16 5.30 10.77 1.07
C GLN A 16 4.19 9.81 1.49
N LEU A 17 4.51 8.56 1.81
CA LEU A 17 3.55 7.58 2.33
C LEU A 17 2.91 8.06 3.64
N GLN A 18 3.70 8.63 4.55
CA GLN A 18 3.20 9.18 5.81
C GLN A 18 2.28 10.39 5.58
N GLU A 19 2.65 11.27 4.65
CA GLU A 19 1.85 12.44 4.29
C GLU A 19 0.48 12.05 3.70
N ILE A 20 0.45 11.18 2.69
CA ILE A 20 -0.81 10.71 2.10
C ILE A 20 -1.63 9.86 3.09
N HIS A 21 -0.98 9.05 3.93
CA HIS A 21 -1.67 8.31 4.98
C HIS A 21 -2.38 9.26 5.95
N ALA A 22 -1.67 10.27 6.46
CA ALA A 22 -2.26 11.28 7.34
C ALA A 22 -3.42 12.01 6.63
N HIS A 23 -3.28 12.36 5.36
CA HIS A 23 -4.36 12.97 4.59
C HIS A 23 -5.60 12.06 4.45
N VAL A 24 -5.41 10.76 4.18
CA VAL A 24 -6.51 9.80 4.01
C VAL A 24 -7.17 9.45 5.36
N PHE A 25 -6.42 9.43 6.45
CA PHE A 25 -6.85 8.96 7.76
C PHE A 25 -6.87 10.08 8.81
N GLU A 26 -7.30 11.29 8.42
CA GLU A 26 -7.60 12.41 9.34
C GLU A 26 -6.47 12.76 10.32
N GLY A 27 -5.23 12.79 9.83
CA GLY A 27 -4.04 13.12 10.62
C GLY A 27 -3.44 11.94 11.38
N ALA A 28 -3.98 10.72 11.24
CA ALA A 28 -3.43 9.54 11.89
C ALA A 28 -1.97 9.30 11.48
N GLN A 29 -1.12 9.04 12.47
CA GLN A 29 0.30 8.82 12.27
C GLN A 29 0.59 7.36 11.86
N LEU A 30 1.35 7.20 10.78
CA LEU A 30 1.95 5.94 10.37
C LEU A 30 3.45 5.99 10.67
N THR A 31 3.87 5.47 11.82
CA THR A 31 5.29 5.53 12.21
C THR A 31 6.14 4.57 11.37
N LEU A 32 7.43 4.89 11.20
CA LEU A 32 8.39 4.00 10.55
C LEU A 32 8.49 2.66 11.29
N GLU A 33 8.54 2.69 12.62
CA GLU A 33 8.53 1.50 13.47
C GLU A 33 7.33 0.58 13.17
N LYS A 34 6.14 1.15 12.92
CA LYS A 34 4.95 0.36 12.60
C LYS A 34 5.11 -0.35 11.26
N LEU A 35 5.76 0.27 10.27
CA LEU A 35 6.10 -0.35 8.99
C LEU A 35 7.14 -1.46 9.18
N GLU A 36 8.22 -1.17 9.90
CA GLU A 36 9.32 -2.11 10.17
C GLU A 36 8.87 -3.33 11.00
N SER A 37 7.86 -3.17 11.85
CA SER A 37 7.27 -4.27 12.60
C SER A 37 6.52 -5.29 11.71
N LYS A 38 6.23 -4.95 10.45
CA LYS A 38 5.54 -5.85 9.52
C LYS A 38 6.57 -6.63 8.71
N LYS A 39 6.79 -7.88 9.12
CA LYS A 39 7.59 -8.83 8.35
C LYS A 39 6.99 -8.98 6.94
N ASP A 40 7.86 -8.97 5.93
CA ASP A 40 7.51 -9.17 4.52
C ASP A 40 6.41 -8.19 4.04
N LEU A 41 6.50 -6.93 4.51
CA LEU A 41 5.62 -5.85 4.09
C LEU A 41 5.63 -5.72 2.56
N LEU A 42 4.46 -5.52 1.97
CA LEU A 42 4.29 -5.23 0.55
C LEU A 42 3.60 -3.87 0.42
N CYS A 43 4.26 -2.97 -0.30
CA CYS A 43 3.81 -1.62 -0.56
C CYS A 43 3.55 -1.43 -2.05
N LEU A 44 2.36 -0.96 -2.41
CA LEU A 44 2.04 -0.52 -3.77
C LEU A 44 1.73 0.97 -3.74
N PHE A 45 2.25 1.70 -4.72
CA PHE A 45 2.05 3.13 -4.88
C PHE A 45 1.55 3.44 -6.27
N ALA A 46 0.50 4.24 -6.36
CA ALA A 46 0.14 4.96 -7.57
C ALA A 46 0.89 6.29 -7.54
N VAL A 47 1.77 6.49 -8.52
CA VAL A 47 2.64 7.66 -8.61
C VAL A 47 2.30 8.48 -9.85
N GLU A 48 2.15 9.78 -9.67
CA GLU A 48 1.94 10.73 -10.75
C GLU A 48 2.83 11.95 -10.53
N LYS A 49 3.61 12.33 -11.55
CA LYS A 49 4.58 13.45 -11.46
C LYS A 49 5.47 13.39 -10.21
N GLU A 50 5.99 12.19 -9.91
CA GLU A 50 6.87 11.92 -8.76
C GLU A 50 6.20 12.00 -7.37
N GLU A 51 4.87 12.15 -7.32
CA GLU A 51 4.10 12.17 -6.09
C GLU A 51 3.24 10.91 -5.94
N ILE A 52 3.21 10.34 -4.73
CA ILE A 52 2.26 9.29 -4.38
C ILE A 52 0.85 9.89 -4.31
N VAL A 53 -0.02 9.46 -5.23
CA VAL A 53 -1.43 9.84 -5.28
C VAL A 53 -2.36 8.76 -4.73
N GLY A 54 -1.85 7.56 -4.51
CA GLY A 54 -2.55 6.48 -3.83
C GLY A 54 -1.61 5.38 -3.39
N PHE A 55 -2.02 4.61 -2.40
CA PHE A 55 -1.20 3.54 -1.84
C PHE A 55 -2.03 2.36 -1.39
N LYS A 56 -1.39 1.19 -1.32
CA LYS A 56 -1.95 -0.03 -0.72
C LYS A 56 -0.84 -0.83 -0.05
N LEU A 57 -1.01 -1.08 1.23
CA LEU A 57 -0.07 -1.81 2.08
C LEU A 57 -0.68 -3.15 2.48
N GLY A 58 0.14 -4.16 2.62
CA GLY A 58 -0.26 -5.42 3.22
C GLY A 58 0.94 -6.25 3.62
N TYR A 59 0.70 -7.31 4.37
CA TYR A 59 1.77 -8.21 4.83
C TYR A 59 1.21 -9.62 5.08
N PRO A 60 2.07 -10.64 5.07
CA PRO A 60 1.68 -12.00 5.41
C PRO A 60 1.06 -12.11 6.81
N HIS A 61 -0.01 -12.88 6.90
CA HIS A 61 -0.69 -13.24 8.13
C HIS A 61 -0.70 -14.77 8.29
N SER A 62 -1.28 -15.25 9.39
CA SER A 62 -1.30 -16.67 9.71
C SER A 62 -1.99 -17.52 8.63
N TYR A 63 -1.60 -18.80 8.55
CA TYR A 63 -2.22 -19.81 7.71
C TYR A 63 -2.23 -19.50 6.19
N GLY A 64 -1.17 -18.86 5.69
CA GLY A 64 -1.04 -18.55 4.26
C GLY A 64 -2.03 -17.49 3.76
N VAL A 65 -2.54 -16.66 4.67
CA VAL A 65 -3.39 -15.51 4.35
C VAL A 65 -2.51 -14.28 4.21
N PHE A 66 -2.68 -13.51 3.15
CA PHE A 66 -2.12 -12.17 3.07
C PHE A 66 -3.13 -11.15 3.58
N TYR A 67 -2.73 -10.25 4.48
CA TYR A 67 -3.60 -9.21 5.00
C TYR A 67 -3.36 -7.89 4.26
N SER A 68 -4.33 -7.46 3.46
CA SER A 68 -4.40 -6.13 2.83
C SER A 68 -4.74 -5.10 3.90
N TRP A 69 -3.73 -4.52 4.53
CA TRP A 69 -3.85 -3.77 5.77
C TRP A 69 -4.36 -2.33 5.62
N LEU A 70 -3.69 -1.50 4.82
CA LEU A 70 -4.03 -0.08 4.68
C LEU A 70 -4.09 0.27 3.20
N GLY A 71 -4.92 1.24 2.85
CA GLY A 71 -4.91 1.78 1.50
C GLY A 71 -5.73 3.04 1.42
N GLY A 72 -5.39 3.88 0.45
CA GLY A 72 -5.96 5.19 0.32
C GLY A 72 -5.61 5.84 -1.01
N VAL A 73 -6.47 6.73 -1.46
CA VAL A 73 -6.22 7.59 -2.62
C VAL A 73 -6.45 9.02 -2.18
N HIS A 74 -5.53 9.90 -2.59
CA HIS A 74 -5.61 11.33 -2.36
C HIS A 74 -6.98 11.86 -2.82
N GLU A 75 -7.63 12.75 -2.04
CA GLU A 75 -9.03 13.13 -2.27
C GLU A 75 -9.29 13.67 -3.69
N LYS A 76 -8.38 14.50 -4.20
CA LYS A 76 -8.42 15.08 -5.55
C LYS A 76 -8.28 14.05 -6.68
N MET A 77 -7.80 12.85 -6.36
CA MET A 77 -7.53 11.77 -7.31
C MET A 77 -8.57 10.64 -7.22
N ARG A 78 -9.58 10.77 -6.35
CA ARG A 78 -10.68 9.81 -6.23
C ARG A 78 -11.57 9.81 -7.47
N GLY A 79 -12.34 8.74 -7.64
CA GLY A 79 -13.25 8.57 -8.81
C GLY A 79 -12.56 8.14 -10.11
N GLN A 80 -11.23 8.02 -10.13
CA GLN A 80 -10.45 7.66 -11.33
C GLN A 80 -10.04 6.18 -11.40
N GLY A 81 -10.62 5.32 -10.54
CA GLY A 81 -10.32 3.87 -10.54
C GLY A 81 -8.97 3.46 -9.94
N ILE A 82 -8.20 4.39 -9.37
CA ILE A 82 -6.86 4.15 -8.80
C ILE A 82 -6.88 3.07 -7.72
N ALA A 83 -7.84 3.13 -6.78
CA ALA A 83 -7.97 2.14 -5.71
C ALA A 83 -8.20 0.72 -6.25
N SER A 84 -9.03 0.60 -7.30
CA SER A 84 -9.29 -0.69 -7.96
C SER A 84 -8.06 -1.22 -8.69
N GLN A 85 -7.28 -0.33 -9.33
CA GLN A 85 -6.02 -0.73 -9.97
C GLN A 85 -4.99 -1.21 -8.94
N LEU A 86 -4.80 -0.49 -7.84
CA LEU A 86 -3.94 -0.89 -6.73
C LEU A 86 -4.35 -2.22 -6.11
N MET A 87 -5.67 -2.44 -5.94
CA MET A 87 -6.20 -3.71 -5.44
C MET A 87 -5.86 -4.89 -6.37
N ARG A 88 -6.14 -4.75 -7.68
CA ARG A 88 -5.84 -5.81 -8.65
C ARG A 88 -4.36 -6.17 -8.65
N GLN A 89 -3.50 -5.16 -8.71
CA GLN A 89 -2.04 -5.34 -8.70
C GLN A 89 -1.55 -5.98 -7.40
N GLN A 90 -2.13 -5.63 -6.25
CA GLN A 90 -1.77 -6.30 -5.00
C GLN A 90 -2.19 -7.77 -5.02
N HIS A 91 -3.38 -8.10 -5.51
CA HIS A 91 -3.84 -9.49 -5.58
C HIS A 91 -2.99 -10.33 -6.54
N GLU A 92 -2.62 -9.77 -7.70
CA GLU A 92 -1.71 -10.40 -8.67
C GLU A 92 -0.35 -10.70 -8.02
N LYS A 93 0.27 -9.68 -7.40
CA LYS A 93 1.56 -9.85 -6.73
C LYS A 93 1.51 -10.84 -5.56
N VAL A 94 0.43 -10.82 -4.79
CA VAL A 94 0.25 -11.72 -3.65
C VAL A 94 0.08 -13.18 -4.10
N LEU A 95 -0.59 -13.40 -5.24
CA LEU A 95 -0.69 -14.72 -5.85
C LEU A 95 0.68 -15.22 -6.33
N GLU A 96 1.50 -14.36 -6.94
CA GLU A 96 2.88 -14.68 -7.35
C GLU A 96 3.76 -15.06 -6.15
N LEU A 97 3.54 -14.42 -5.00
CA LEU A 97 4.23 -14.73 -3.74
C LEU A 97 3.73 -16.02 -3.06
N GLY A 98 2.76 -16.72 -3.66
CA GLY A 98 2.27 -18.03 -3.19
C GLY A 98 1.15 -17.98 -2.17
N PHE A 99 0.54 -16.81 -1.92
CA PHE A 99 -0.62 -16.71 -1.05
C PHE A 99 -1.89 -17.04 -1.82
N SER A 100 -2.73 -17.91 -1.25
CA SER A 100 -4.00 -18.33 -1.86
C SER A 100 -5.21 -17.53 -1.37
N LYS A 101 -5.04 -16.67 -0.36
CA LYS A 101 -6.11 -15.89 0.26
C LYS A 101 -5.65 -14.49 0.60
N VAL A 102 -6.48 -13.51 0.26
CA VAL A 102 -6.34 -12.11 0.71
C VAL A 102 -7.47 -11.79 1.67
N ARG A 103 -7.13 -11.23 2.84
CA ARG A 103 -8.09 -10.65 3.79
C ARG A 103 -7.95 -9.13 3.75
N THR A 104 -9.06 -8.41 3.64
CA THR A 104 -9.14 -6.94 3.68
C THR A 104 -9.77 -6.48 4.97
#